data_AF-A0A535MPY8-F1
#
_entry.id   AF-A0A535MPY8-F1
#
_cell.length_a   1.000
_cell.length_b   1.000
_cell.length_c   1.000
_cell.angle_alpha   90.00
_cell.angle_beta   90.00
_cell.angle_gamma   90.00
#
_symmetry.space_group_name_H-M   'P 1'
#
loop_
_entity.id
_entity.type
_entity.pdbx_description
1 polymer ?
#
loop_
_entity_poly.entity_id
_entity_poly.type
_entity_poly.pdbx_seq_one_letter_code
_entity_poly.pdbx_strand_id
1 'polypeptide(L)'
;MDELLIKVPAPFSGVEDVGFSARYPAQRPGDPLRDVTIFVEGPAPPMRRLVERLALFAEKDQMIVAVAEDDAYSWTSPIQLTDEVCVLSFRDRSLVGDSTQYGRMERGYVWNLVRPLAFTFLRDCVRIGGLRLAERIAVVLDPGRPPLVDLELDRASITPENGTLLLRPGF
;
A
#
# COMPACT_ATOMS: atom_id res chain seq x y z
N MET A 1 -4.98 15.06 -13.26
CA MET A 1 -5.78 14.06 -12.53
C MET A 1 -6.37 14.74 -11.32
N ASP A 2 -7.65 14.52 -11.05
CA ASP A 2 -8.24 14.93 -9.78
C ASP A 2 -7.73 14.03 -8.64
N GLU A 3 -7.98 14.42 -7.41
CA GLU A 3 -7.59 13.64 -6.25
C GLU A 3 -8.31 12.28 -6.20
N LEU A 4 -7.57 11.23 -5.85
CA LEU A 4 -8.11 9.86 -5.70
C LEU A 4 -7.81 9.36 -4.29
N LEU A 5 -8.84 8.88 -3.61
CA LEU A 5 -8.73 8.21 -2.31
C LEU A 5 -8.97 6.71 -2.49
N ILE A 6 -8.04 5.90 -2.00
CA ILE A 6 -8.19 4.46 -1.90
C ILE A 6 -8.41 4.12 -0.44
N LYS A 7 -9.39 3.28 -0.12
CA LYS A 7 -9.61 2.73 1.22
C LYS A 7 -9.64 1.21 1.15
N VAL A 8 -8.98 0.57 2.11
CA VAL A 8 -8.92 -0.88 2.23
C VAL A 8 -9.26 -1.23 3.68
N PRO A 9 -10.54 -1.52 3.97
CA PRO A 9 -10.95 -1.95 5.30
C PRO A 9 -10.52 -3.41 5.56
N ALA A 10 -10.16 -3.72 6.80
CA ALA A 10 -9.94 -5.08 7.29
C ALA A 10 -9.06 -6.00 6.41
N PRO A 11 -7.90 -5.57 5.88
CA PRO A 11 -7.10 -6.42 4.99
C PRO A 11 -6.40 -7.58 5.71
N PHE A 12 -6.34 -7.55 7.05
CA PHE A 12 -5.57 -8.49 7.85
C PHE A 12 -6.45 -9.59 8.45
N SER A 13 -5.94 -10.80 8.52
CA SER A 13 -6.64 -11.92 9.15
C SER A 13 -6.69 -11.76 10.67
N GLY A 14 -7.84 -12.09 11.27
CA GLY A 14 -8.02 -12.07 12.73
C GLY A 14 -8.24 -10.68 13.35
N VAL A 15 -8.38 -9.62 12.55
CA VAL A 15 -8.75 -8.28 13.00
C VAL A 15 -9.59 -7.57 11.95
N GLU A 16 -10.77 -7.07 12.35
CA GLU A 16 -11.71 -6.39 11.44
C GLU A 16 -11.58 -4.87 11.50
N ASP A 17 -11.05 -4.35 12.62
CA ASP A 17 -11.04 -2.92 12.92
C ASP A 17 -9.75 -2.21 12.46
N VAL A 18 -8.86 -2.89 11.74
CA VAL A 18 -7.64 -2.29 11.18
C VAL A 18 -7.81 -2.14 9.69
N GLY A 19 -7.58 -0.94 9.17
CA GLY A 19 -7.64 -0.63 7.75
C GLY A 19 -6.57 0.37 7.35
N PHE A 20 -6.50 0.66 6.05
CA PHE A 20 -5.67 1.76 5.57
C PHE A 20 -6.36 2.54 4.46
N SER A 21 -5.87 3.76 4.26
CA SER A 21 -6.23 4.60 3.13
C SER A 21 -5.01 5.26 2.52
N ALA A 22 -5.11 5.59 1.23
CA ALA A 22 -4.06 6.31 0.52
C ALA A 22 -4.67 7.43 -0.31
N ARG A 23 -4.09 8.62 -0.20
CA ARG A 23 -4.55 9.82 -0.91
C ARG A 23 -3.55 10.16 -2.01
N TYR A 24 -4.00 10.02 -3.26
CA TYR A 24 -3.24 10.43 -4.43
C TYR A 24 -3.47 11.91 -4.68
N PRO A 25 -2.43 12.74 -4.60
CA PRO A 25 -2.57 14.15 -4.89
C PRO A 25 -2.96 14.34 -6.36
N ALA A 26 -3.71 15.41 -6.64
CA ALA A 26 -3.92 15.85 -8.00
C ALA A 26 -2.56 16.17 -8.66
N GLN A 27 -2.27 15.55 -9.80
CA GLN A 27 -1.03 15.77 -10.56
C GLN A 27 -1.33 16.03 -12.04
N ARG A 28 -0.45 16.79 -12.71
CA ARG A 28 -0.54 16.99 -14.16
C ARG A 28 0.05 15.76 -14.87
N PRO A 29 -0.46 15.38 -16.05
CA PRO A 29 0.17 14.34 -16.85
C PRO A 29 1.64 14.68 -17.12
N GLY A 30 2.53 13.70 -16.92
CA GLY A 30 3.98 13.87 -17.10
C GLY A 30 4.74 14.42 -15.88
N ASP A 31 4.06 14.85 -14.81
CA ASP A 31 4.74 15.15 -13.55
C ASP A 31 5.30 13.85 -12.94
N PRO A 32 6.49 13.88 -12.29
CA PRO A 32 6.96 12.76 -11.48
C PRO A 32 5.92 12.38 -10.43
N LEU A 33 5.74 11.08 -10.16
CA LEU A 33 4.83 10.62 -9.12
C LEU A 33 5.29 11.19 -7.77
N ARG A 34 4.40 11.90 -7.07
CA ARG A 34 4.69 12.40 -5.73
C ARG A 34 4.63 11.26 -4.73
N ASP A 35 5.35 11.41 -3.62
CA ASP A 35 5.23 10.53 -2.46
C ASP A 35 3.76 10.36 -2.09
N VAL A 36 3.28 9.11 -2.05
CA VAL A 36 1.89 8.80 -1.69
C VAL A 36 1.86 8.38 -0.24
N THR A 37 1.10 9.11 0.58
CA THR A 37 0.97 8.81 2.00
C THR A 37 -0.12 7.78 2.23
N ILE A 38 0.23 6.74 2.97
CA ILE A 38 -0.67 5.72 3.49
C ILE A 38 -0.95 6.03 4.95
N PHE A 39 -2.24 6.11 5.28
CA PHE A 39 -2.75 6.21 6.63
C PHE A 39 -3.23 4.82 7.04
N VAL A 40 -2.71 4.31 8.14
CA VAL A 40 -3.13 3.03 8.71
C VAL A 40 -3.77 3.31 10.06
N GLU A 41 -4.98 2.80 10.24
CA GLU A 41 -5.85 3.14 11.36
C GLU A 41 -6.43 1.86 11.97
N GLY A 42 -6.56 1.84 13.30
CA GLY A 42 -7.26 0.79 14.02
C GLY A 42 -7.00 0.85 15.53
N PRO A 43 -7.51 -0.12 16.31
CA PRO A 43 -7.34 -0.11 17.76
C PRO A 43 -5.87 -0.20 18.19
N ALA A 44 -5.53 0.45 19.31
CA ALA A 44 -4.16 0.52 19.81
C ALA A 44 -3.43 -0.84 19.98
N PRO A 45 -4.07 -1.93 20.45
CA PRO A 45 -3.38 -3.22 20.61
C PRO A 45 -2.85 -3.84 19.30
N PRO A 46 -3.66 -4.06 18.24
CA PRO A 46 -3.14 -4.56 16.97
C PRO A 46 -2.22 -3.56 16.25
N MET A 47 -2.44 -2.25 16.41
CA MET A 47 -1.61 -1.21 15.81
C MET A 47 -0.16 -1.25 16.31
N ARG A 48 0.08 -1.51 17.61
CA ARG A 48 1.44 -1.68 18.15
C ARG A 48 2.25 -2.71 17.37
N ARG A 49 1.67 -3.91 17.20
CA ARG A 49 2.32 -5.00 16.44
C ARG A 49 2.47 -4.62 14.98
N LEU A 50 1.46 -3.98 14.38
CA LEU A 50 1.52 -3.57 12.97
C LEU A 50 2.67 -2.59 12.73
N VAL A 51 2.80 -1.54 13.54
CA VAL A 51 3.86 -0.54 13.42
C VAL A 51 5.25 -1.16 13.51
N GLU A 52 5.46 -2.11 14.42
CA GLU A 52 6.73 -2.87 14.51
C GLU A 52 7.06 -3.61 13.21
N ARG A 53 6.06 -4.17 12.53
CA ARG A 53 6.25 -4.86 11.25
C ARG A 53 6.43 -3.89 10.08
N LEU A 54 5.74 -2.76 10.09
CA LEU A 54 5.87 -1.71 9.08
C LEU A 54 7.24 -1.01 9.15
N ALA A 55 7.87 -0.95 10.32
CA ALA A 55 9.21 -0.38 10.47
C ALA A 55 10.25 -1.07 9.58
N LEU A 56 10.08 -2.37 9.34
CA LEU A 56 10.94 -3.18 8.48
C LEU A 56 10.90 -2.74 7.00
N PHE A 57 9.86 -2.03 6.57
CA PHE A 57 9.70 -1.63 5.17
C PHE A 57 10.78 -0.65 4.72
N ALA A 58 11.29 0.18 5.65
CA ALA A 58 12.39 1.09 5.38
C ALA A 58 13.70 0.35 5.04
N GLU A 59 13.81 -0.92 5.43
CA GLU A 59 14.95 -1.79 5.19
C GLU A 59 14.71 -2.77 4.01
N LYS A 60 13.65 -2.55 3.21
CA LYS A 60 13.27 -3.42 2.07
C LYS A 60 14.47 -3.87 1.24
N ASP A 61 15.31 -2.92 0.82
CA ASP A 61 16.41 -3.17 -0.10
C ASP A 61 17.53 -4.05 0.50
N GLN A 62 17.55 -4.21 1.83
CA GLN A 62 18.47 -5.13 2.52
C GLN A 62 17.86 -6.52 2.71
N MET A 63 16.52 -6.60 2.83
CA MET A 63 15.78 -7.83 3.09
C MET A 63 15.40 -8.58 1.81
N ILE A 64 15.28 -7.85 0.71
CA ILE A 64 14.79 -8.35 -0.57
C ILE A 64 15.81 -8.01 -1.66
N VAL A 65 16.31 -9.04 -2.34
CA VAL A 65 17.02 -8.86 -3.60
C VAL A 65 16.00 -8.42 -4.66
N ALA A 66 16.15 -7.22 -5.20
CA ALA A 66 15.31 -6.73 -6.28
C ALA A 66 15.43 -7.67 -7.49
N VAL A 67 14.33 -8.33 -7.85
CA VAL A 67 14.34 -9.33 -8.95
C VAL A 67 13.98 -8.68 -10.30
N ALA A 68 13.47 -7.45 -10.34
CA ALA A 68 13.05 -6.76 -11.57
C ALA A 68 12.89 -5.22 -11.38
N GLU A 69 12.60 -4.51 -12.48
CA GLU A 69 12.14 -3.10 -12.49
C GLU A 69 10.92 -2.85 -11.59
N ASP A 70 10.11 -3.89 -11.32
CA ASP A 70 8.91 -3.84 -10.47
C ASP A 70 9.18 -3.57 -8.97
N ASP A 71 10.45 -3.61 -8.52
CA ASP A 71 10.83 -3.30 -7.14
C ASP A 71 11.53 -1.93 -6.99
N ALA A 72 11.45 -1.09 -8.03
CA ALA A 72 11.98 0.28 -8.06
C ALA A 72 11.08 1.26 -7.27
N TYR A 73 10.92 1.02 -5.97
CA TYR A 73 10.28 1.92 -5.01
C TYR A 73 10.93 1.79 -3.63
N SER A 74 10.62 2.73 -2.75
CA SER A 74 11.06 2.70 -1.35
C SER A 74 9.94 3.15 -0.41
N TRP A 75 9.98 2.68 0.83
CA TRP A 75 9.08 3.11 1.90
C TRP A 75 9.81 4.03 2.88
N THR A 76 9.11 5.02 3.42
CA THR A 76 9.61 5.74 4.60
C THR A 76 9.42 4.91 5.85
N SER A 77 10.20 5.19 6.89
CA SER A 77 9.89 4.71 8.23
C SER A 77 8.48 5.17 8.63
N PRO A 78 7.69 4.32 9.31
CA PRO A 78 6.38 4.71 9.79
C PRO A 78 6.52 5.77 10.87
N ILE A 79 5.66 6.79 10.81
CA ILE A 79 5.51 7.82 11.83
C ILE A 79 4.22 7.54 12.56
N GLN A 80 4.32 7.28 13.86
CA GLN A 80 3.17 7.07 14.71
C GLN A 80 2.59 8.43 15.13
N LEU A 81 1.33 8.70 14.75
CA LEU A 81 0.64 9.95 15.10
C LEU A 81 -0.08 9.81 16.45
N THR A 82 -0.71 8.66 16.65
CA THR A 82 -1.33 8.22 17.90
C THR A 82 -1.09 6.71 18.09
N ASP A 83 -1.54 6.13 19.19
CA ASP A 83 -1.55 4.68 19.36
C ASP A 83 -2.47 3.95 18.36
N GLU A 84 -3.43 4.66 17.77
CA GLU A 84 -4.43 4.15 16.83
C GLU A 84 -4.16 4.51 15.35
N VAL A 85 -3.23 5.45 15.08
CA VAL A 85 -2.95 5.94 13.73
C VAL A 85 -1.46 6.04 13.46
N CYS A 86 -1.01 5.44 12.36
CA CYS A 86 0.34 5.65 11.84
C CYS A 86 0.32 5.98 10.35
N VAL A 87 1.35 6.69 9.90
CA VAL A 87 1.52 7.07 8.50
C VAL A 87 2.88 6.63 7.97
N LEU A 88 2.92 6.25 6.71
CA LEU A 88 4.15 6.01 5.96
C LEU A 88 3.94 6.41 4.50
N SER A 89 5.01 6.70 3.79
CA SER A 89 4.94 7.14 2.39
C SER A 89 5.60 6.13 1.47
N PHE A 90 4.92 5.85 0.37
CA PHE A 90 5.48 5.18 -0.80
C PHE A 90 6.21 6.19 -1.66
N ARG A 91 7.41 5.85 -2.10
CA ARG A 91 8.21 6.64 -3.02
C ARG A 91 8.52 5.83 -4.26
N ASP A 92 7.97 6.24 -5.38
CA ASP A 92 8.30 5.68 -6.68
C ASP A 92 9.73 6.06 -7.07
N ARG A 93 10.52 5.07 -7.48
CA ARG A 93 11.89 5.23 -7.96
C ARG A 93 12.06 4.74 -9.40
N SER A 94 10.99 4.28 -10.05
CA SER A 94 11.02 3.73 -11.42
C SER A 94 11.49 4.74 -12.47
N LEU A 95 11.26 6.03 -12.24
CA LEU A 95 11.63 7.12 -13.16
C LEU A 95 13.00 7.74 -12.89
N VAL A 96 13.77 7.25 -11.91
CA VAL A 96 15.12 7.77 -11.61
C VAL A 96 16.11 7.19 -12.63
N GLY A 97 16.11 7.69 -13.88
CA GLY A 97 17.12 7.27 -14.85
C GLY A 97 16.95 7.64 -16.32
N ASP A 98 15.76 7.91 -16.84
CA ASP A 98 15.62 8.13 -18.30
C ASP A 98 14.49 9.11 -18.66
N SER A 99 14.85 10.38 -18.82
CA SER A 99 13.94 11.48 -19.16
C SER A 99 13.59 11.55 -20.65
N THR A 100 13.75 10.48 -21.43
CA THR A 100 13.61 10.53 -22.90
C THR A 100 12.42 9.77 -23.48
N GLN A 101 11.61 9.08 -22.66
CA GLN A 101 10.43 8.34 -23.13
C GLN A 101 9.07 8.94 -22.70
N TYR A 102 8.92 10.26 -22.84
CA TYR A 102 7.64 10.93 -22.66
C TYR A 102 6.77 10.79 -23.93
N GLY A 103 6.07 9.66 -24.11
CA GLY A 103 5.23 9.53 -25.31
C GLY A 103 4.11 8.49 -25.34
N ARG A 104 3.98 7.57 -24.38
CA ARG A 104 2.98 6.49 -24.47
C ARG A 104 2.44 6.02 -23.11
N MET A 105 1.76 6.88 -22.33
CA MET A 105 1.19 6.41 -21.04
C MET A 105 -0.16 7.01 -20.60
N GLU A 106 -0.99 7.55 -21.50
CA GLU A 106 -2.20 8.29 -21.07
C GLU A 106 -3.53 7.50 -20.95
N ARG A 107 -3.58 6.16 -21.11
CA ARG A 107 -4.86 5.42 -20.97
C ARG A 107 -4.86 4.19 -20.05
N GLY A 108 -3.72 3.82 -19.47
CA GLY A 108 -3.61 2.76 -18.45
C GLY A 108 -3.54 3.26 -17.00
N TYR A 109 -3.67 4.57 -16.79
CA TYR A 109 -3.13 5.25 -15.59
C TYR A 109 -3.85 4.91 -14.28
N VAL A 110 -5.19 4.72 -14.26
CA VAL A 110 -5.94 4.35 -13.04
C VAL A 110 -5.68 2.89 -12.63
N TRP A 111 -5.60 1.98 -13.62
CA TRP A 111 -5.19 0.58 -13.40
C TRP A 111 -3.71 0.46 -13.02
N ASN A 112 -2.88 1.40 -13.48
CA ASN A 112 -1.46 1.54 -13.11
C ASN A 112 -1.23 2.37 -11.84
N LEU A 113 -2.24 2.80 -11.09
CA LEU A 113 -2.09 3.54 -9.83
C LEU A 113 -2.64 2.76 -8.65
N VAL A 114 -3.87 2.24 -8.77
CA VAL A 114 -4.53 1.47 -7.71
C VAL A 114 -3.82 0.14 -7.45
N ARG A 115 -3.43 -0.56 -8.52
CA ARG A 115 -2.74 -1.84 -8.41
C ARG A 115 -1.37 -1.68 -7.77
N PRO A 116 -0.47 -0.77 -8.21
CA PRO A 116 0.85 -0.68 -7.58
C PRO A 116 0.80 -0.33 -6.11
N LEU A 117 0.10 0.69 -5.62
CA LEU A 117 0.27 1.04 -4.20
C LEU A 117 -0.41 0.07 -3.23
N ALA A 118 -1.71 -0.20 -3.42
CA ALA A 118 -2.45 -1.04 -2.48
C ALA A 118 -1.93 -2.49 -2.55
N PHE A 119 -1.65 -3.02 -3.75
CA PHE A 119 -1.03 -4.35 -3.83
C PHE A 119 0.38 -4.33 -3.31
N THR A 120 1.22 -3.34 -3.62
CA THR A 120 2.61 -3.33 -3.12
C THR A 120 2.63 -3.23 -1.62
N PHE A 121 1.79 -2.37 -1.01
CA PHE A 121 1.67 -2.28 0.43
C PHE A 121 1.23 -3.61 1.05
N LEU A 122 0.19 -4.25 0.51
CA LEU A 122 -0.30 -5.55 1.01
C LEU A 122 0.71 -6.67 0.79
N ARG A 123 1.40 -6.66 -0.35
CA ARG A 123 2.46 -7.61 -0.70
C ARG A 123 3.62 -7.49 0.27
N ASP A 124 4.06 -6.27 0.59
CA ASP A 124 5.16 -6.04 1.52
C ASP A 124 4.74 -6.30 2.97
N CYS A 125 3.46 -6.09 3.31
CA CYS A 125 2.90 -6.54 4.59
C CYS A 125 3.12 -8.05 4.78
N VAL A 126 2.97 -8.84 3.72
CA VAL A 126 3.23 -10.28 3.76
C VAL A 126 4.72 -10.58 3.68
N ARG A 127 5.41 -10.10 2.65
CA ARG A 127 6.77 -10.50 2.28
C ARG A 127 7.82 -9.99 3.27
N ILE A 128 7.68 -8.75 3.73
CA ILE A 128 8.59 -8.10 4.68
C ILE A 128 8.01 -8.20 6.09
N GLY A 129 6.74 -7.83 6.22
CA GLY A 129 6.04 -7.80 7.50
C GLY A 129 5.67 -9.18 8.03
N GLY A 130 5.64 -10.24 7.22
CA GLY A 130 5.19 -11.58 7.64
C GLY A 130 3.71 -11.64 8.05
N LEU A 131 2.94 -10.59 7.77
CA LEU A 131 1.56 -10.42 8.20
C LEU A 131 0.62 -11.30 7.38
N ARG A 132 -0.35 -11.91 8.05
CA ARG A 132 -1.38 -12.70 7.41
C ARG A 132 -2.50 -11.81 6.89
N LEU A 133 -2.73 -11.81 5.59
CA LEU A 133 -3.88 -11.13 4.97
C LEU A 133 -5.14 -11.99 5.05
N ALA A 134 -6.30 -11.34 4.99
CA ALA A 134 -7.58 -11.99 4.74
C ALA A 134 -7.62 -12.60 3.33
N GLU A 135 -8.44 -13.64 3.11
CA GLU A 135 -8.52 -14.30 1.79
C GLU A 135 -9.22 -13.41 0.74
N ARG A 136 -10.16 -12.57 1.19
CA ARG A 136 -10.88 -11.59 0.37
C ARG A 136 -10.63 -10.21 0.94
N ILE A 137 -10.17 -9.29 0.09
CA ILE A 137 -9.81 -7.93 0.50
C ILE A 137 -10.67 -6.95 -0.29
N ALA A 138 -11.50 -6.20 0.43
CA ALA A 138 -12.29 -5.13 -0.15
C ALA A 138 -11.42 -3.89 -0.40
N VAL A 139 -11.61 -3.26 -1.56
CA VAL A 139 -10.93 -2.00 -1.93
C VAL A 139 -11.98 -1.04 -2.46
N VAL A 140 -12.02 0.15 -1.85
CA VAL A 140 -12.94 1.22 -2.21
C VAL A 140 -12.15 2.34 -2.86
N LEU A 141 -12.55 2.72 -4.08
CA LEU A 141 -12.00 3.85 -4.80
C LEU A 141 -12.99 5.01 -4.77
N ASP A 142 -12.53 6.15 -4.26
CA ASP A 142 -13.30 7.39 -4.14
C ASP A 142 -12.57 8.51 -4.92
N PRO A 143 -13.02 8.80 -6.16
CA PRO A 143 -12.46 9.88 -6.98
C PRO A 143 -13.09 11.26 -6.67
N GLY A 144 -13.81 11.43 -5.55
CA GLY A 144 -14.39 12.71 -5.13
C GLY A 144 -15.65 13.15 -5.90
N ARG A 145 -16.09 12.36 -6.89
CA ARG A 145 -17.39 12.47 -7.59
C ARG A 145 -17.91 11.05 -7.82
N PRO A 146 -19.23 10.80 -7.77
CA PRO A 146 -19.77 9.46 -8.06
C PRO A 146 -19.33 9.03 -9.48
N PRO A 147 -18.87 7.78 -9.68
CA PRO A 147 -19.13 6.61 -8.84
C PRO A 147 -17.99 6.22 -7.89
N LEU A 148 -18.38 5.77 -6.69
CA LEU A 148 -17.52 4.98 -5.81
C LEU A 148 -17.40 3.57 -6.40
N VAL A 149 -16.18 3.05 -6.51
CA VAL A 149 -15.93 1.73 -7.10
C VAL A 149 -15.50 0.78 -6.00
N ASP A 150 -16.33 -0.22 -5.75
CA ASP A 150 -16.03 -1.34 -4.87
C ASP A 150 -15.39 -2.48 -5.66
N LEU A 151 -14.18 -2.84 -5.26
CA LEU A 151 -13.41 -3.94 -5.83
C LEU A 151 -13.17 -4.98 -4.74
N GLU A 152 -13.20 -6.26 -5.12
CA GLU A 152 -12.74 -7.34 -4.27
C GLU A 152 -11.48 -7.96 -4.87
N LEU A 153 -10.44 -8.06 -4.05
CA LEU A 153 -9.18 -8.69 -4.42
C LEU A 153 -9.08 -10.07 -3.78
N ASP A 154 -8.70 -11.05 -4.60
CA ASP A 154 -8.28 -12.35 -4.11
C ASP A 154 -6.85 -12.24 -3.58
N ARG A 155 -6.62 -12.69 -2.34
CA ARG A 155 -5.29 -12.69 -1.72
C ARG A 155 -4.22 -13.35 -2.60
N ALA A 156 -4.57 -14.44 -3.31
CA ALA A 156 -3.63 -15.14 -4.18
C ALA A 156 -3.15 -14.29 -5.37
N SER A 157 -3.88 -13.22 -5.72
CA SER A 157 -3.46 -12.25 -6.73
C SER A 157 -2.43 -11.22 -6.22
N ILE A 158 -2.24 -11.12 -4.90
CA ILE A 158 -1.28 -10.21 -4.25
C ILE A 158 0.04 -10.91 -4.01
N THR A 159 -0.01 -12.13 -3.46
CA THR A 159 1.16 -12.94 -3.14
C THR A 159 0.80 -14.43 -3.20
N PRO A 160 1.68 -15.29 -3.75
CA PRO A 160 1.43 -16.72 -3.80
C PRO A 160 1.30 -17.32 -2.39
N GLU A 161 2.18 -16.93 -1.48
CA GLU A 161 2.19 -17.35 -0.08
C GLU A 161 1.64 -16.25 0.82
N ASN A 162 0.92 -16.62 1.88
CA ASN A 162 0.43 -15.67 2.89
C ASN A 162 1.38 -15.62 4.09
N GLY A 163 1.34 -14.53 4.84
CA GLY A 163 2.05 -14.45 6.11
C GLY A 163 1.40 -15.32 7.18
N THR A 164 2.14 -15.56 8.26
CA THR A 164 1.69 -16.37 9.40
C THR A 164 1.35 -15.53 10.62
N LEU A 165 1.79 -14.27 10.67
CA LEU A 165 1.61 -13.40 11.82
C LEU A 165 0.22 -12.73 11.79
N LEU A 166 -0.58 -13.00 12.82
CA LEU A 166 -1.82 -12.28 13.10
C LEU A 166 -1.53 -11.00 13.88
N LEU A 167 -2.37 -9.96 13.69
CA LEU A 167 -2.22 -8.69 14.40
C LEU A 167 -2.74 -8.72 15.84
N ARG A 168 -3.69 -9.61 16.15
CA ARG A 168 -4.08 -9.90 17.54
C ARG A 168 -3.24 -11.06 18.08
N PRO A 169 -2.69 -10.97 19.30
CA PRO A 169 -2.22 -12.15 19.99
C PRO A 169 -3.41 -13.08 20.22
N GLY A 170 -3.25 -14.37 19.94
CA GLY A 170 -4.22 -15.38 20.37
C GLY A 170 -4.32 -15.34 21.90
N PHE A 171 -5.54 -15.41 22.41
CA PHE A 171 -5.79 -15.77 23.80
C PHE A 171 -5.38 -17.22 24.06
#